data_AF-A0A337S5C3-F1
#
_entry.id   AF-A0A337S5C3-F1
#
_cell.length_a   1.000
_cell.length_b   1.000
_cell.length_c   1.000
_cell.angle_alpha   90.00
_cell.angle_beta   90.00
_cell.angle_gamma   90.00
#
_symmetry.space_group_name_H-M   'P 1'
#
loop_
_entity.id
_entity.type
_entity.pdbx_description
1 polymer ?
#
loop_
_entity_poly.entity_id
_entity_poly.type
_entity_poly.pdbx_seq_one_letter_code
_entity_poly.pdbx_strand_id
1 'polypeptide(L)'
;MAPPVRYCIPGERLCNLEEGSPGSGTYTRHGYIFSSLAGCLTKSSENGAVSSINSRFAKVHILYVGSTPLKNSFRGTIRKEDVRATEKDKVEIYKSFRPGDIVLAKVISLGDAQSNYLLTTAENELGVVVAHSESGVQMVPISWCEMQCPKTHTKEFRKVARVQPEFLQT
;
A
#
# COMPACT_ATOMS: atom_id res chain seq x y z
N MET A 1 -0.43 11.65 15.24
CA MET A 1 1.00 12.01 15.25
C MET A 1 1.42 12.15 13.81
N ALA A 2 1.60 13.38 13.32
CA ALA A 2 1.98 13.62 11.92
C ALA A 2 3.39 13.04 11.67
N PRO A 3 3.66 12.45 10.49
CA PRO A 3 5.01 12.00 10.16
C PRO A 3 5.97 13.20 10.22
N PRO A 4 7.24 13.01 10.63
CA PRO A 4 8.20 14.09 10.69
C PRO A 4 8.35 14.70 9.29
N VAL A 5 7.94 15.97 9.17
CA VAL A 5 8.06 16.73 7.93
C VAL A 5 9.53 17.04 7.71
N ARG A 6 10.11 16.51 6.63
CA ARG A 6 11.48 16.84 6.21
C ARG A 6 11.41 18.04 5.28
N TYR A 7 11.98 19.16 5.70
CA TYR A 7 12.14 20.35 4.86
C TYR A 7 13.36 20.18 3.97
N CYS A 8 13.23 20.57 2.70
CA CYS A 8 14.33 20.52 1.74
C CYS A 8 14.58 21.91 1.17
N ILE A 9 15.84 22.22 0.87
CA ILE A 9 16.24 23.45 0.21
C ILE A 9 16.51 23.22 -1.29
N PRO A 10 16.34 24.25 -2.15
CA PRO A 10 16.74 24.18 -3.55
C PRO A 10 18.21 23.78 -3.68
N GLY A 11 18.50 22.72 -4.44
CA GLY A 11 19.83 22.16 -4.63
C GLY A 11 20.19 21.00 -3.68
N GLU A 12 19.32 20.66 -2.72
CA GLU A 12 19.54 19.49 -1.85
C GLU A 12 19.35 18.18 -2.61
N ARG A 13 20.25 17.22 -2.38
CA ARG A 13 20.17 15.86 -2.94
C ARG A 13 19.17 15.03 -2.13
N LEU A 14 18.08 14.63 -2.78
CA LEU A 14 16.99 13.89 -2.14
C LEU A 14 17.22 12.38 -2.20
N CYS A 15 17.24 11.84 -3.42
CA CYS A 15 17.41 10.41 -3.72
C CYS A 15 18.18 10.23 -5.04
N ASN A 16 18.63 9.02 -5.31
CA ASN A 16 19.02 8.53 -6.65
C ASN A 16 17.76 8.32 -7.52
N LEU A 17 17.96 8.33 -8.83
CA LEU A 17 16.91 8.09 -9.83
C LEU A 17 16.40 6.63 -9.82
N GLU A 18 17.17 5.72 -9.22
CA GLU A 18 16.81 4.30 -9.10
C GLU A 18 15.82 4.06 -7.95
N GLU A 19 15.91 4.80 -6.83
CA GLU A 19 14.98 4.66 -5.70
C GLU A 19 13.74 5.58 -5.79
N GLY A 20 13.58 6.36 -6.86
CA GLY A 20 12.43 7.27 -6.97
C GLY A 20 12.28 7.96 -8.31
N SER A 21 11.06 8.43 -8.60
CA SER A 21 10.75 9.22 -9.79
C SER A 21 10.70 10.71 -9.46
N PRO A 22 11.30 11.58 -10.29
CA PRO A 22 11.25 13.02 -10.08
C PRO A 22 9.82 13.54 -10.24
N GLY A 23 9.30 14.15 -9.18
CA GLY A 23 7.99 14.81 -9.16
C GLY A 23 8.06 16.32 -9.42
N SER A 24 6.91 16.98 -9.30
CA SER A 24 6.82 18.44 -9.42
C SER A 24 7.67 19.15 -8.36
N GLY A 25 8.59 20.02 -8.78
CA GLY A 25 9.50 20.72 -7.88
C GLY A 25 10.82 19.98 -7.60
N THR A 26 11.07 18.87 -8.29
CA THR A 26 12.38 18.18 -8.30
C THR A 26 12.94 18.12 -9.71
N TYR A 27 14.27 18.04 -9.85
CA TYR A 27 14.95 17.88 -11.13
C TYR A 27 16.03 16.82 -11.04
N THR A 28 16.29 16.14 -12.15
CA THR A 28 17.28 15.08 -12.24
C THR A 28 18.59 15.63 -12.78
N ARG A 29 19.71 15.33 -12.10
CA ARG A 29 21.04 15.66 -12.58
C ARG A 29 22.02 14.53 -12.20
N HIS A 30 22.78 14.03 -13.16
CA HIS A 30 23.79 12.96 -12.95
C HIS A 30 23.27 11.73 -12.17
N GLY A 31 22.06 11.27 -12.47
CA GLY A 31 21.48 10.08 -11.79
C GLY A 31 20.93 10.34 -10.38
N TYR A 32 20.92 11.59 -9.93
CA TYR A 32 20.33 12.00 -8.65
C TYR A 32 19.16 12.98 -8.84
N ILE A 33 18.21 12.92 -7.93
CA ILE A 33 17.05 13.81 -7.81
C ILE A 33 17.40 14.90 -6.82
N PHE A 34 17.29 16.14 -7.28
CA PHE A 34 17.51 17.35 -6.49
C PHE A 34 16.19 18.09 -6.29
N SER A 35 16.06 18.81 -5.16
CA SER A 35 14.95 19.73 -4.98
C SER A 35 15.18 21.02 -5.76
N SER A 36 14.21 21.47 -6.56
CA SER A 36 14.22 22.81 -7.20
C SER A 36 13.57 23.87 -6.30
N LEU A 37 12.74 23.45 -5.36
CA LEU A 37 11.92 24.32 -4.52
C LEU A 37 12.22 24.12 -3.04
N ALA A 38 12.09 25.18 -2.25
CA ALA A 38 12.08 25.08 -0.80
C ALA A 38 10.70 24.56 -0.38
N GLY A 39 10.63 23.39 0.25
CA GLY A 39 9.34 22.77 0.57
C GLY A 39 9.46 21.53 1.46
N CYS A 40 8.33 21.01 1.92
CA CYS A 40 8.31 19.73 2.62
C CYS A 40 8.35 18.58 1.59
N LEU A 41 9.28 17.65 1.78
CA LEU A 41 9.32 16.42 1.01
C LEU A 41 8.41 15.40 1.66
N THR A 42 7.30 15.10 0.99
CA THR A 42 6.44 13.98 1.33
C THR A 42 6.91 12.78 0.51
N LYS A 43 7.69 11.87 1.13
CA LYS A 43 8.03 10.59 0.50
C LYS A 43 6.79 9.70 0.54
N SER A 44 6.05 9.65 -0.56
CA SER A 44 4.86 8.80 -0.69
C SER A 44 5.31 7.38 -0.99
N SER A 45 5.22 6.50 0.01
CA SER A 45 5.43 5.06 -0.20
C SER A 45 4.32 4.51 -1.09
N GLU A 46 4.71 3.61 -1.97
CA GLU A 46 3.83 2.92 -2.89
C GLU A 46 2.72 2.12 -2.19
N ASN A 47 1.53 2.15 -2.81
CA ASN A 47 0.35 1.29 -2.60
C ASN A 47 -0.70 1.73 -1.57
N GLY A 48 -1.94 1.28 -1.81
CA GLY A 48 -3.13 1.66 -1.05
C GLY A 48 -3.13 1.20 0.40
N ALA A 49 -3.38 2.12 1.33
CA ALA A 49 -3.32 1.89 2.77
C ALA A 49 -4.71 1.59 3.33
N VAL A 50 -4.82 0.56 4.16
CA VAL A 50 -6.04 0.25 4.90
C VAL A 50 -6.25 1.30 5.99
N SER A 51 -7.35 2.06 5.89
CA SER A 51 -7.66 3.19 6.76
C SER A 51 -8.46 2.77 7.98
N SER A 52 -9.49 1.96 7.77
CA SER A 52 -10.40 1.54 8.82
C SER A 52 -11.04 0.20 8.46
N ILE A 53 -11.07 -0.71 9.42
CA ILE A 53 -11.67 -2.03 9.26
C ILE A 53 -13.00 -2.11 10.01
N ASN A 54 -14.03 -2.60 9.34
CA ASN A 54 -15.29 -3.04 9.93
C ASN A 54 -15.44 -4.54 9.62
N SER A 55 -16.14 -5.28 10.47
CA SER A 55 -16.40 -6.72 10.26
C SER A 55 -17.07 -7.00 8.90
N ARG A 56 -17.87 -6.05 8.36
CA ARG A 56 -18.58 -6.21 7.08
C ARG A 56 -17.84 -5.64 5.87
N PHE A 57 -17.00 -4.63 6.06
CA PHE A 57 -16.29 -3.94 4.98
C PHE A 57 -14.99 -3.31 5.48
N ALA A 58 -13.98 -3.24 4.63
CA ALA A 58 -12.74 -2.51 4.88
C ALA A 58 -12.71 -1.23 4.04
N LYS A 59 -12.45 -0.10 4.68
CA LYS A 59 -12.20 1.18 4.01
C LYS A 59 -10.72 1.31 3.75
N VAL A 60 -10.37 1.61 2.51
CA VAL A 60 -9.00 1.76 2.06
C VAL A 60 -8.83 3.09 1.33
N HIS A 61 -7.61 3.61 1.33
CA HIS A 61 -7.24 4.74 0.49
C HIS A 61 -6.45 4.24 -0.70
N ILE A 62 -6.91 4.59 -1.90
CA ILE A 62 -6.20 4.33 -3.15
C ILE A 62 -5.13 5.41 -3.28
N LEU A 63 -3.89 4.97 -3.26
CA LEU A 63 -2.71 5.83 -3.41
C LEU A 63 -2.15 5.74 -4.85
N TYR A 64 -2.31 4.59 -5.50
CA TYR A 64 -1.74 4.29 -6.82
C TYR A 64 -2.77 3.59 -7.70
N VAL A 65 -2.73 3.89 -8.99
CA VAL A 65 -3.44 3.14 -10.03
C VAL A 65 -2.40 2.70 -11.06
N GLY A 66 -2.14 1.38 -11.11
CA GLY A 66 -1.02 0.84 -11.88
C GLY A 66 0.31 1.41 -11.39
N SER A 67 1.05 2.04 -12.29
CA SER A 67 2.34 2.69 -12.01
C SER A 67 2.24 4.18 -11.68
N THR A 68 1.04 4.77 -11.72
CA THR A 68 0.88 6.22 -11.59
C THR A 68 0.41 6.60 -10.17
N PRO A 69 1.19 7.41 -9.42
CA PRO A 69 0.77 7.91 -8.11
C PRO A 69 -0.36 8.93 -8.26
N LEU A 70 -1.37 8.80 -7.41
CA LEU A 70 -2.48 9.75 -7.34
C LEU A 70 -2.17 10.85 -6.33
N LYS A 71 -2.28 12.11 -6.75
CA LYS A 71 -2.13 13.28 -5.85
C LYS A 71 -3.23 13.35 -4.80
N ASN A 72 -4.42 12.83 -5.13
CA ASN A 72 -5.59 12.84 -4.27
C ASN A 72 -5.88 11.40 -3.85
N SER A 73 -5.94 11.16 -2.54
CA SER A 73 -6.32 9.84 -2.01
C SER A 73 -7.80 9.58 -2.31
N PHE A 74 -8.09 8.61 -3.17
CA PHE A 74 -9.46 8.16 -3.39
C PHE A 74 -9.86 7.14 -2.33
N ARG A 75 -11.15 7.09 -1.98
CA ARG A 75 -11.66 6.15 -0.98
C ARG A 75 -12.19 4.91 -1.68
N GLY A 76 -11.66 3.77 -1.27
CA GLY A 76 -12.12 2.45 -1.70
C GLY A 76 -12.80 1.72 -0.57
N THR A 77 -13.74 0.84 -0.93
CA THR A 77 -14.39 -0.09 0.00
C THR A 77 -14.24 -1.50 -0.53
N ILE A 78 -13.70 -2.39 0.31
CA ILE A 78 -13.63 -3.83 0.07
C ILE A 78 -14.70 -4.49 0.94
N ARG A 79 -15.63 -5.22 0.34
CA ARG A 79 -16.67 -5.95 1.07
C ARG A 79 -16.19 -7.34 1.46
N LYS A 80 -16.78 -7.92 2.50
CA LYS A 80 -16.50 -9.31 2.93
C LYS A 80 -16.60 -10.32 1.78
N GLU A 81 -17.62 -10.17 0.94
CA GLU A 81 -17.89 -11.04 -0.22
C GLU A 81 -16.84 -10.94 -1.36
N ASP A 82 -16.05 -9.87 -1.36
CA ASP A 82 -15.06 -9.56 -2.40
C ASP A 82 -13.62 -9.85 -1.97
N VAL A 83 -13.42 -10.46 -0.79
CA VAL A 83 -12.09 -10.75 -0.24
C VAL A 83 -11.49 -12.03 -0.82
N ARG A 84 -12.28 -13.10 -0.99
CA ARG A 84 -11.83 -14.37 -1.59
C ARG A 84 -12.81 -14.80 -2.67
N ALA A 85 -12.28 -15.41 -3.73
CA ALA A 85 -13.10 -16.04 -4.76
C ALA A 85 -13.87 -17.27 -4.21
N THR A 86 -13.21 -18.05 -3.33
CA THR A 86 -13.75 -19.26 -2.71
C THR A 86 -14.03 -19.06 -1.21
N GLU A 87 -15.02 -19.80 -0.68
CA GLU A 87 -15.38 -19.80 0.75
C GLU A 87 -15.69 -18.40 1.36
N LYS A 88 -16.45 -17.56 0.64
CA LYS A 88 -16.79 -16.17 1.02
C LYS A 88 -17.39 -16.05 2.43
N ASP A 89 -18.16 -17.03 2.88
CA ASP A 89 -18.84 -16.99 4.18
C ASP A 89 -17.89 -17.13 5.36
N LYS A 90 -16.79 -17.87 5.20
CA LYS A 90 -15.80 -18.14 6.25
C LYS A 90 -14.73 -17.05 6.37
N VAL A 91 -14.71 -16.08 5.45
CA VAL A 91 -13.69 -15.03 5.45
C VAL A 91 -13.97 -14.00 6.53
N GLU A 92 -12.97 -13.74 7.38
CA GLU A 92 -13.03 -12.68 8.37
C GLU A 92 -12.10 -11.54 7.95
N ILE A 93 -12.64 -10.31 7.88
CA ILE A 93 -11.88 -9.11 7.52
C ILE A 93 -10.73 -8.86 8.50
N TYR A 94 -10.99 -9.06 9.79
CA TYR A 94 -10.01 -8.87 10.86
C TYR A 94 -8.77 -9.77 10.74
N LYS A 95 -8.92 -10.97 10.17
CA LYS A 95 -7.81 -11.90 9.90
C LYS A 95 -7.16 -11.68 8.53
N SER A 96 -7.79 -10.89 7.67
CA SER A 96 -7.30 -10.66 6.30
C SER A 96 -6.49 -9.38 6.21
N PHE A 97 -6.97 -8.31 6.85
CA PHE A 97 -6.41 -6.95 6.74
C PHE A 97 -6.24 -6.33 8.12
N ARG A 98 -5.12 -5.66 8.35
CA ARG A 98 -4.94 -4.73 9.47
C ARG A 98 -4.81 -3.28 8.97
N PRO A 99 -5.20 -2.30 9.81
CA PRO A 99 -4.98 -0.90 9.50
C PRO A 99 -3.48 -0.62 9.34
N GLY A 100 -3.12 0.14 8.30
CA GLY A 100 -1.73 0.42 7.94
C GLY A 100 -1.09 -0.62 7.01
N ASP A 101 -1.79 -1.71 6.68
CA ASP A 101 -1.34 -2.63 5.65
C ASP A 101 -1.51 -2.03 4.26
N ILE A 102 -0.63 -2.48 3.38
CA ILE A 102 -0.66 -2.19 1.96
C ILE A 102 -1.33 -3.35 1.23
N VAL A 103 -2.38 -3.04 0.48
CA VAL A 103 -3.19 -4.03 -0.22
C VAL A 103 -3.25 -3.71 -1.71
N LEU A 104 -2.95 -4.70 -2.54
CA LEU A 104 -3.28 -4.69 -3.96
C LEU A 104 -4.70 -5.20 -4.14
N ALA A 105 -5.51 -4.38 -4.79
CA ALA A 105 -6.90 -4.70 -5.08
C ALA A 105 -7.25 -4.20 -6.49
N LYS A 106 -8.23 -4.86 -7.09
CA LYS A 106 -8.77 -4.51 -8.40
C LYS A 106 -10.07 -3.74 -8.23
N VAL A 107 -10.26 -2.71 -9.05
CA VAL A 107 -11.51 -1.94 -9.06
C VAL A 107 -12.57 -2.74 -9.82
N ILE A 108 -13.70 -3.03 -9.16
CA ILE A 108 -14.88 -3.63 -9.81
C ILE A 108 -15.77 -2.52 -10.37
N SER A 109 -16.05 -1.51 -9.55
CA SER A 109 -16.99 -0.45 -9.91
C SER A 109 -16.51 0.87 -9.34
N LEU A 110 -16.72 1.93 -10.12
CA LEU A 110 -16.29 3.28 -9.80
C LEU A 110 -17.13 3.90 -8.66
N GLY A 111 -18.27 3.29 -8.30
CA GLY A 111 -19.15 3.77 -7.24
C GLY A 111 -19.82 5.11 -7.57
N ASP A 112 -20.90 5.43 -6.87
CA ASP A 112 -21.69 6.65 -7.09
C ASP A 112 -21.11 7.87 -6.31
N ALA A 113 -21.73 9.05 -6.49
CA ALA A 113 -21.36 10.45 -6.22
C ALA A 113 -20.42 10.82 -5.05
N GLN A 114 -20.14 9.92 -4.11
CA GLN A 114 -19.18 10.08 -3.02
C GLN A 114 -17.78 9.51 -3.30
N SER A 115 -17.48 9.12 -4.56
CA SER A 115 -16.16 8.56 -4.95
C SER A 115 -15.76 7.34 -4.12
N ASN A 116 -16.73 6.47 -3.81
CA ASN A 116 -16.49 5.22 -3.07
C ASN A 116 -16.28 4.07 -4.05
N TYR A 117 -15.03 3.85 -4.43
CA TYR A 117 -14.68 2.77 -5.35
C TYR A 117 -14.93 1.41 -4.70
N LEU A 118 -15.56 0.49 -5.44
CA LEU A 118 -15.68 -0.90 -5.02
C LEU A 118 -14.46 -1.68 -5.48
N LEU A 119 -13.78 -2.27 -4.50
CA LEU A 119 -12.52 -2.97 -4.69
C LEU A 119 -12.68 -4.44 -4.34
N THR A 120 -11.99 -5.30 -5.08
CA THR A 120 -11.91 -6.73 -4.81
C THR A 120 -10.48 -7.21 -4.68
N THR A 121 -10.29 -8.18 -3.80
CA THR A 121 -9.05 -8.95 -3.66
C THR A 121 -9.32 -10.43 -3.93
N ALA A 122 -10.35 -10.77 -4.70
CA ALA A 122 -10.76 -12.16 -4.91
C ALA A 122 -9.67 -13.01 -5.59
N GLU A 123 -8.85 -12.39 -6.44
CA GLU A 123 -7.77 -13.05 -7.18
C GLU A 123 -6.59 -13.43 -6.26
N ASN A 124 -5.82 -14.45 -6.65
CA ASN A 124 -4.68 -14.95 -5.86
C ASN A 124 -3.48 -13.98 -5.83
N GLU A 125 -3.38 -13.14 -6.85
CA GLU A 125 -2.32 -12.12 -7.01
C GLU A 125 -2.69 -10.81 -6.30
N LEU A 126 -3.91 -10.72 -5.78
CA LEU A 126 -4.45 -9.56 -5.08
C LEU A 126 -4.60 -9.87 -3.58
N GLY A 127 -4.24 -8.91 -2.75
CA GLY A 127 -4.17 -9.09 -1.31
C GLY A 127 -3.13 -8.18 -0.67
N VAL A 128 -2.74 -8.50 0.55
CA VAL A 128 -1.72 -7.80 1.31
C VAL A 128 -0.36 -8.08 0.68
N VAL A 129 0.35 -7.03 0.26
CA VAL A 129 1.71 -7.13 -0.29
C VAL A 129 2.74 -6.78 0.77
N VAL A 130 2.50 -5.67 1.47
CA VAL A 130 3.37 -5.21 2.55
C VAL A 130 2.56 -5.12 3.82
N ALA A 131 3.07 -5.79 4.85
CA ALA A 131 2.52 -5.80 6.18
C ALA A 131 3.61 -5.47 7.18
N HIS A 132 3.27 -4.67 8.18
CA HIS A 132 4.17 -4.35 9.28
C HIS A 132 3.76 -5.17 10.51
N SER A 133 4.78 -5.72 11.18
CA SER A 133 4.65 -6.29 12.52
C SER A 133 4.48 -5.17 13.55
N GLU A 134 4.05 -5.53 14.76
CA GLU A 134 3.97 -4.59 15.90
C GLU A 134 5.32 -3.88 16.19
N SER A 135 6.43 -4.54 15.87
CA SER A 135 7.78 -3.98 15.98
C SER A 135 8.16 -3.01 14.86
N GLY A 136 7.24 -2.70 13.93
CA GLY A 136 7.47 -1.82 12.78
C GLY A 136 8.34 -2.45 11.68
N VAL A 137 8.62 -3.76 11.76
CA VAL A 137 9.41 -4.47 10.75
C VAL A 137 8.48 -5.10 9.72
N GLN A 138 8.85 -5.01 8.44
CA GLN A 138 8.14 -5.68 7.35
C GLN A 138 8.13 -7.19 7.56
N MET A 139 6.94 -7.78 7.51
CA MET A 139 6.78 -9.23 7.63
C MET A 139 7.02 -9.92 6.29
N VAL A 140 7.52 -11.15 6.36
CA VAL A 140 7.72 -11.99 5.18
C VAL A 140 6.52 -12.92 4.99
N PRO A 141 6.03 -13.08 3.75
CA PRO A 141 4.99 -14.04 3.45
C PRO A 141 5.55 -15.46 3.53
N ILE A 142 4.94 -16.33 4.36
CA ILE A 142 5.30 -17.76 4.40
C ILE A 142 4.30 -18.57 3.60
N SER A 143 3.03 -18.21 3.74
CA SER A 143 1.89 -18.93 3.18
C SER A 143 0.84 -17.92 2.72
N TRP A 144 -0.11 -18.40 1.92
CA TRP A 144 -1.28 -17.64 1.44
C TRP A 144 -2.11 -16.95 2.53
N CYS A 145 -2.00 -17.42 3.77
CA CYS A 145 -2.77 -16.93 4.92
C CYS A 145 -1.90 -16.41 6.07
N GLU A 146 -0.57 -16.53 5.97
CA GLU A 146 0.32 -16.28 7.11
C GLU A 146 1.55 -15.47 6.69
N MET A 147 1.83 -14.45 7.48
CA MET A 147 3.06 -13.67 7.43
C MET A 147 3.81 -13.84 8.75
N GLN A 148 5.13 -13.92 8.69
CA GLN A 148 5.97 -14.01 9.89
C GLN A 148 6.92 -12.83 9.97
N CYS A 149 7.06 -12.31 11.18
CA CYS A 149 8.08 -11.32 11.47
C CYS A 149 9.47 -12.00 11.52
N PRO A 150 10.48 -11.50 10.80
CA PRO A 150 11.82 -12.08 10.82
C PRO A 150 12.56 -11.88 12.15
N LYS A 151 12.14 -10.91 12.99
CA LYS A 151 12.78 -10.65 14.29
C LYS A 151 12.13 -11.40 15.44
N THR A 152 10.80 -11.32 15.55
CA THR A 152 10.06 -11.90 16.68
C THR A 152 9.61 -13.33 16.41
N HIS A 153 9.71 -13.79 15.16
CA HIS A 153 9.17 -15.06 14.68
C HIS A 153 7.66 -15.25 14.94
N THR A 154 6.94 -14.18 15.29
CA THR A 154 5.49 -14.19 15.48
C THR A 154 4.82 -14.39 14.13
N LYS A 155 3.90 -15.36 14.07
CA LYS A 155 3.05 -15.59 12.90
C LYS A 155 1.76 -14.80 13.05
N GLU A 156 1.43 -14.04 12.01
CA GLU A 156 0.19 -13.30 11.92
C GLU A 156 -0.59 -13.73 10.69
N PHE A 157 -1.90 -13.90 10.87
CA PHE A 157 -2.79 -14.19 9.76
C PHE A 157 -3.07 -12.93 8.96
N ARG A 158 -2.83 -13.00 7.64
CA ARG A 158 -3.13 -11.97 6.64
C ARG A 158 -3.47 -12.64 5.32
N LYS A 159 -4.32 -12.01 4.49
CA LYS A 159 -4.55 -12.52 3.13
C LYS A 159 -3.41 -12.04 2.23
N VAL A 160 -2.38 -12.88 2.12
CA VAL A 160 -1.16 -12.57 1.38
C VAL A 160 -1.42 -12.66 -0.12
N ALA A 161 -1.07 -11.61 -0.86
CA ALA A 161 -1.00 -11.66 -2.31
C ALA A 161 0.19 -12.53 -2.74
N ARG A 162 0.03 -13.39 -3.75
CA ARG A 162 1.18 -14.03 -4.38
C ARG A 162 1.98 -12.96 -5.12
N VAL A 163 3.01 -12.44 -4.47
CA VAL A 163 4.00 -11.60 -5.12
C VAL A 163 4.76 -12.48 -6.12
N GLN A 164 4.61 -12.18 -7.42
CA GLN A 164 5.54 -12.71 -8.40
C GLN A 164 6.92 -12.10 -8.05
N PRO A 165 8.00 -12.92 -7.97
CA PRO A 165 9.33 -12.45 -7.54
C PRO A 165 9.92 -11.34 -8.43
N GLU A 166 9.29 -11.08 -9.57
CA GLU A 166 9.60 -10.02 -10.53
C GLU A 166 9.48 -8.60 -9.93
N PHE A 167 8.62 -8.41 -8.91
CA PHE A 167 8.43 -7.12 -8.23
C PHE A 167 9.34 -6.92 -7.00
N LEU A 168 10.19 -7.89 -6.68
CA LEU A 168 11.14 -7.83 -5.55
C LEU A 168 12.59 -7.52 -5.98
N GLN A 169 12.82 -7.32 -7.28
CA GLN A 169 14.10 -6.87 -7.82
C GLN A 169 13.97 -5.47 -8.40
N THR A 170 14.18 -4.46 -7.57
CA THR A 170 14.92 -3.25 -7.96
C THR A 170 15.57 -2.67 -6.71
#